data_AF-A0A0G9JWN2-F1
#
_entry.id   AF-A0A0G9JWN2-F1
#
_cell.length_a   1.000
_cell.length_b   1.000
_cell.length_c   1.000
_cell.angle_alpha   90.00
_cell.angle_beta   90.00
_cell.angle_gamma   90.00
#
_symmetry.space_group_name_H-M   'P 1'
#
loop_
_entity.id
_entity.type
_entity.pdbx_description
1 polymer ?
#
loop_
_entity_poly.entity_id
_entity_poly.type
_entity_poly.pdbx_seq_one_letter_code
_entity_poly.pdbx_strand_id
1 'polypeptide(L)'
;MKYDIKKYDMKTLVKLSIEYKEYMKSEEIQQLQKKIDNELTIIENEWKAFLKVYKDLDKNQHEYTIEYKEKQKEVEKKQEQKREQEKEKEQTLLNFQEKLNELRMNLAIYDTKKEESDDILK
;
A
#
# COMPACT_ATOMS: atom_id res chain seq x y z
N MET A 1 -22.43 -21.06 54.85
CA MET A 1 -23.65 -20.29 54.48
C MET A 1 -24.72 -21.30 54.10
N LYS A 2 -25.84 -21.39 54.83
CA LYS A 2 -26.95 -22.31 54.48
C LYS A 2 -27.82 -21.62 53.42
N TYR A 3 -27.86 -22.16 52.21
CA TYR A 3 -28.70 -21.64 51.14
C TYR A 3 -30.17 -22.05 51.38
N ASP A 4 -31.10 -21.10 51.26
CA ASP A 4 -32.53 -21.36 51.40
C ASP A 4 -33.09 -21.97 50.11
N ILE A 5 -33.27 -23.29 50.11
CA ILE A 5 -33.63 -24.11 48.95
C ILE A 5 -35.00 -23.68 48.38
N LYS A 6 -35.87 -23.06 49.19
CA LYS A 6 -37.20 -22.59 48.75
C LYS A 6 -37.15 -21.28 47.95
N LYS A 7 -36.01 -20.57 47.93
CA LYS A 7 -35.85 -19.26 47.28
C LYS A 7 -35.11 -19.31 45.94
N TYR A 8 -34.53 -20.44 45.57
CA TYR A 8 -33.73 -20.59 44.36
C TYR A 8 -34.26 -21.71 43.48
N ASP A 9 -34.23 -21.52 42.16
CA ASP A 9 -34.52 -22.61 41.22
C ASP A 9 -33.41 -23.66 41.24
N MET A 10 -33.74 -24.87 40.76
CA MET A 10 -32.82 -26.00 40.75
C MET A 10 -31.53 -25.69 39.98
N LYS A 11 -31.64 -24.91 38.89
CA LYS A 11 -30.50 -24.51 38.05
C LYS A 11 -29.50 -23.66 38.83
N THR A 12 -30.00 -22.72 39.63
CA THR A 12 -29.19 -21.82 40.44
C THR A 12 -28.53 -22.59 41.58
N LEU A 13 -29.26 -23.50 42.22
CA LEU A 13 -28.72 -24.37 43.26
C LEU A 13 -27.57 -25.25 42.74
N VAL A 14 -27.73 -25.85 41.55
CA VAL A 14 -26.66 -26.63 40.90
C VAL A 14 -25.44 -25.75 40.61
N LYS A 15 -25.63 -24.54 40.06
CA LYS A 15 -24.51 -23.62 39.80
C LYS A 15 -23.76 -23.17 41.05
N LEU A 16 -24.45 -23.12 42.20
CA LEU A 16 -23.86 -22.75 43.47
C LEU A 16 -23.12 -23.90 44.15
N SER A 17 -23.36 -25.15 43.73
CA SER A 17 -22.76 -26.35 44.29
C SER A 17 -21.24 -26.36 44.11
N ILE A 18 -20.56 -27.07 45.00
CA ILE A 18 -19.09 -27.19 44.96
C ILE A 18 -18.70 -28.04 43.75
N GLU A 19 -19.44 -29.12 43.50
CA GLU A 19 -19.22 -30.04 42.39
C GLU A 19 -19.30 -29.33 41.04
N TYR A 20 -20.29 -28.46 40.83
CA TYR A 20 -20.37 -27.67 39.61
C TYR A 20 -19.19 -26.71 39.47
N LYS A 21 -18.80 -26.04 40.56
CA LYS A 21 -17.66 -25.10 40.56
C LYS A 21 -16.34 -25.81 40.31
N GLU A 22 -16.15 -27.02 40.83
CA GLU A 22 -14.97 -27.84 40.58
C GLU A 22 -14.96 -28.37 39.14
N TYR A 23 -16.11 -28.83 38.64
CA TYR A 23 -16.26 -29.24 37.25
C TYR A 23 -15.96 -28.10 36.27
N MET A 24 -16.45 -26.89 36.53
CA MET A 24 -16.14 -25.71 35.71
C MET A 24 -14.66 -25.30 35.77
N LYS A 25 -13.94 -25.72 36.82
CA LYS A 25 -12.49 -25.52 36.95
C LYS A 25 -11.68 -26.69 36.39
N SER A 26 -12.33 -27.77 35.95
CA SER A 26 -11.62 -28.89 35.33
C SER A 26 -10.86 -28.43 34.09
N GLU A 27 -9.72 -29.08 33.87
CA GLU A 27 -8.85 -28.79 32.73
C GLU A 27 -9.61 -28.92 31.40
N GLU A 28 -10.48 -29.93 31.28
CA GLU A 28 -11.31 -30.17 30.09
C GLU A 28 -12.23 -28.98 29.78
N ILE A 29 -12.97 -28.48 30.78
CA ILE A 29 -13.86 -27.33 30.59
C ILE A 29 -13.08 -26.07 30.27
N GLN A 30 -11.96 -25.83 30.94
CA GLN A 30 -11.12 -24.67 30.64
C GLN A 30 -10.55 -24.73 29.22
N GLN A 31 -10.15 -25.91 28.74
CA GLN A 31 -9.67 -26.09 27.37
C GLN A 31 -10.76 -25.87 26.34
N LEU A 32 -11.98 -26.38 26.59
CA LEU A 32 -13.13 -26.12 25.73
C LEU A 32 -13.46 -24.63 25.68
N GLN A 33 -13.47 -23.96 26.82
CA GLN A 33 -13.72 -22.52 26.89
C GLN A 33 -12.67 -21.73 26.09
N LYS A 34 -11.37 -22.05 26.25
CA LYS A 34 -10.31 -21.43 25.45
C LYS A 34 -10.48 -21.64 23.94
N LYS A 35 -10.92 -22.83 23.51
CA LYS A 35 -11.19 -23.09 22.08
C LYS A 35 -12.33 -22.22 21.56
N ILE A 36 -13.42 -22.13 22.32
CA ILE A 36 -14.56 -21.27 21.98
C ILE A 36 -14.11 -19.80 21.91
N ASP A 37 -13.36 -19.32 22.90
CA ASP A 37 -12.89 -17.93 22.93
C ASP A 37 -11.96 -17.62 21.73
N ASN A 38 -11.12 -18.57 21.33
CA ASN A 38 -10.27 -18.44 20.15
C ASN A 38 -11.11 -18.38 18.86
N GLU A 39 -12.09 -19.27 18.68
CA GLU A 39 -12.98 -19.25 17.51
C GLU A 39 -13.78 -17.95 17.43
N LEU A 40 -14.31 -17.47 18.55
CA LEU A 40 -15.00 -16.18 18.62
C LEU A 40 -14.08 -15.02 18.23
N THR A 41 -12.83 -15.04 18.71
CA THR A 41 -11.83 -14.01 18.36
C THR A 41 -11.54 -14.00 16.86
N ILE A 42 -11.42 -15.18 16.23
CA ILE A 42 -11.21 -15.30 14.79
C ILE A 42 -12.40 -14.69 14.04
N ILE A 43 -13.63 -15.08 14.40
CA ILE A 43 -14.85 -14.57 13.78
C ILE A 43 -14.97 -13.06 13.93
N GLU A 44 -14.66 -12.50 15.10
CA GLU A 44 -14.67 -11.06 15.32
C GLU A 44 -13.68 -10.32 14.41
N ASN A 45 -12.49 -10.88 14.21
CA ASN A 45 -11.48 -10.29 13.35
C ASN A 45 -11.89 -10.35 11.87
N GLU A 46 -12.43 -11.47 11.43
CA GLU A 46 -12.98 -11.63 10.08
C GLU A 46 -14.13 -10.66 9.83
N TRP A 47 -15.04 -10.51 10.80
CA TRP A 47 -16.14 -9.57 10.72
C TRP A 47 -15.68 -8.12 10.63
N LYS A 48 -14.68 -7.73 11.43
CA LYS A 48 -14.05 -6.40 11.35
C LYS A 48 -13.40 -6.15 9.99
N ALA A 49 -12.71 -7.14 9.44
CA ALA A 49 -12.11 -7.06 8.10
C ALA A 49 -13.18 -6.90 7.02
N PHE A 50 -14.23 -7.73 7.08
CA PHE A 50 -15.38 -7.65 6.18
C PHE A 50 -16.04 -6.27 6.22
N LEU A 51 -16.34 -5.75 7.42
CA LEU A 51 -16.94 -4.42 7.58
C LEU A 51 -16.07 -3.31 6.99
N LYS A 52 -14.74 -3.43 7.10
CA LYS A 52 -13.80 -2.46 6.52
C LYS A 52 -13.89 -2.47 5.00
N VAL A 53 -13.81 -3.65 4.39
CA VAL A 53 -13.92 -3.81 2.92
C VAL A 53 -15.29 -3.34 2.43
N TYR A 54 -16.36 -3.72 3.12
CA TYR A 54 -17.72 -3.32 2.75
C TYR A 54 -17.88 -1.80 2.78
N LYS A 55 -17.43 -1.12 3.85
CA LYS A 55 -17.51 0.35 3.95
C LYS A 55 -16.67 1.06 2.90
N ASP A 56 -15.51 0.50 2.56
CA ASP A 56 -14.67 1.04 1.51
C ASP A 56 -15.34 0.90 0.15
N LEU A 57 -15.91 -0.27 -0.14
CA LEU A 57 -16.61 -0.55 -1.40
C LEU A 57 -17.90 0.28 -1.54
N ASP A 58 -18.60 0.54 -0.44
CA ASP A 58 -19.79 1.41 -0.42
C ASP A 58 -19.45 2.89 -0.70
N LYS A 59 -18.34 3.39 -0.13
CA LYS A 59 -17.89 4.78 -0.33
C LYS A 59 -17.21 5.01 -1.68
N ASN A 60 -16.40 4.04 -2.11
CA ASN A 60 -15.52 4.13 -3.27
C ASN A 60 -16.00 3.22 -4.39
N GLN A 61 -17.31 2.99 -4.49
CA GLN A 61 -17.90 2.04 -5.43
C GLN A 61 -17.43 2.27 -6.88
N HIS A 62 -17.24 3.54 -7.26
CA HIS A 62 -16.70 3.92 -8.56
C HIS A 62 -15.25 3.45 -8.77
N GLU A 63 -14.39 3.47 -7.75
CA GLU A 63 -12.99 3.07 -7.88
C GLU A 63 -12.82 1.57 -8.20
N TYR A 64 -13.82 0.77 -7.83
CA TYR A 64 -13.87 -0.66 -8.12
C TYR A 64 -14.45 -0.99 -9.51
N THR A 65 -14.95 0.00 -10.25
CA THR A 65 -15.48 -0.19 -11.62
C THR A 65 -14.36 -0.45 -12.63
N ILE A 66 -14.67 -1.23 -13.68
CA ILE A 66 -13.75 -1.50 -14.78
C ILE A 66 -13.35 -0.18 -15.46
N GLU A 67 -14.30 0.72 -15.68
CA GLU A 67 -14.07 2.02 -16.30
C GLU A 67 -13.05 2.88 -15.54
N TYR A 68 -13.13 2.92 -14.20
CA TYR A 68 -12.16 3.68 -13.39
C TYR A 68 -10.76 3.09 -13.50
N LYS A 69 -10.64 1.75 -13.46
CA LYS A 69 -9.36 1.05 -13.62
C LYS A 69 -8.74 1.26 -15.00
N GLU A 70 -9.56 1.31 -16.05
CA GLU A 70 -9.11 1.61 -17.41
C GLU A 70 -8.63 3.06 -17.53
N LYS A 71 -9.35 4.02 -16.95
CA LYS A 71 -8.91 5.42 -16.88
C LYS A 71 -7.59 5.58 -16.13
N GLN A 72 -7.42 4.89 -15.00
CA GLN A 72 -6.14 4.87 -14.25
C GLN A 72 -4.98 4.38 -15.13
N LYS A 73 -5.17 3.25 -15.82
CA LYS A 73 -4.15 2.71 -16.75
C LYS A 73 -3.84 3.67 -17.90
N GLU A 74 -4.84 4.35 -18.45
CA GLU A 74 -4.60 5.37 -19.47
C GLU A 74 -3.78 6.55 -18.94
N VAL A 75 -4.06 7.00 -17.71
CA VAL A 75 -3.31 8.09 -17.06
C VAL A 75 -1.86 7.67 -16.83
N GLU A 76 -1.63 6.47 -16.31
CA GLU A 76 -0.28 5.92 -16.11
C GLU A 76 0.50 5.86 -17.43
N LYS A 77 -0.12 5.33 -18.49
CA LYS A 77 0.50 5.24 -19.82
C LYS A 77 0.85 6.62 -20.39
N LYS A 78 -0.03 7.61 -20.23
CA LYS A 78 0.23 9.00 -20.64
C LYS A 78 1.37 9.64 -19.85
N GLN A 79 1.48 9.35 -18.55
CA GLN A 79 2.58 9.84 -17.73
C GLN A 79 3.92 9.20 -18.11
N GLU A 80 3.93 7.92 -18.44
CA GLU A 80 5.12 7.23 -18.92
C GLU A 80 5.59 7.79 -20.27
N GLN A 81 4.67 7.98 -21.22
CA GLN A 81 4.99 8.62 -22.50
C GLN A 81 5.56 10.03 -22.34
N LYS A 82 5.02 10.84 -21.41
CA LYS A 82 5.59 12.16 -21.12
C LYS A 82 7.02 12.08 -20.59
N ARG A 83 7.30 11.15 -19.68
CA ARG A 83 8.65 10.95 -19.13
C ARG A 83 9.65 10.50 -20.21
N GLU A 84 9.23 9.64 -21.13
CA GLU A 84 10.07 9.24 -22.27
C GLU A 84 10.37 10.43 -23.19
N GLN A 85 9.37 11.25 -23.52
CA GLN A 85 9.55 12.45 -24.33
C GLN A 85 10.47 13.48 -23.67
N GLU A 86 10.41 13.64 -22.34
CA GLU A 86 11.31 14.51 -21.60
C GLU A 86 12.76 14.02 -21.69
N LYS A 87 13.00 12.72 -21.50
CA LYS A 87 14.34 12.12 -21.68
C LYS A 87 14.88 12.31 -23.10
N GLU A 88 14.03 12.11 -24.11
CA GLU A 88 14.42 12.30 -25.52
C GLU A 88 14.79 13.76 -25.81
N LYS A 89 14.04 14.71 -25.27
CA LYS A 89 14.35 16.15 -25.36
C LYS A 89 15.67 16.49 -24.69
N GLU A 90 15.90 15.99 -23.48
CA GLU A 90 17.16 16.20 -22.75
C GLU A 90 18.35 15.66 -23.54
N GLN A 91 18.24 14.44 -24.07
CA GLN A 91 19.30 13.85 -24.89
C GLN A 91 19.54 14.66 -26.17
N THR A 92 18.48 15.13 -26.82
CA THR A 92 18.59 15.97 -28.02
C THR A 92 19.28 17.30 -27.71
N LEU A 93 18.97 17.90 -26.56
CA LEU A 93 19.60 19.15 -26.11
C LEU A 93 21.09 18.95 -25.83
N LEU A 94 21.47 17.86 -25.17
CA LEU A 94 22.86 17.50 -24.92
C LEU A 94 23.63 17.33 -26.24
N ASN A 95 23.09 16.54 -27.17
CA ASN A 95 23.70 16.34 -28.49
C ASN A 95 23.86 17.67 -29.26
N PHE A 96 22.91 18.58 -29.13
CA PHE A 96 22.99 19.90 -29.76
C PHE A 96 24.07 20.78 -29.12
N GLN A 97 24.18 20.76 -27.78
CA GLN A 97 25.23 21.48 -27.05
C GLN A 97 26.63 20.98 -27.42
N GLU A 98 26.81 19.66 -27.52
CA GLU A 98 28.07 19.05 -27.96
C GLU A 98 28.46 19.53 -29.36
N LYS A 99 27.55 19.45 -30.34
CA LYS A 99 27.80 19.94 -31.71
C LYS A 99 28.09 21.43 -31.77
N LEU A 100 27.42 22.25 -30.97
CA LEU A 100 27.71 23.67 -30.88
C LEU A 100 29.12 23.95 -30.33
N ASN A 101 29.56 23.18 -29.34
CA ASN A 101 30.89 23.31 -28.78
C ASN A 101 31.97 22.89 -29.79
N GLU A 102 31.74 21.80 -30.54
CA GLU A 102 32.63 21.40 -31.64
C GLU A 102 32.75 22.50 -32.71
N LEU A 103 31.63 23.10 -33.12
CA LEU A 103 31.63 24.21 -34.07
C LEU A 103 32.39 25.42 -33.53
N ARG A 104 32.22 25.77 -32.25
CA ARG A 104 32.98 26.86 -31.61
C ARG A 104 34.48 26.60 -31.60
N MET A 105 34.89 25.37 -31.26
CA MET A 105 36.31 24.99 -31.29
C MET A 105 36.87 25.06 -32.71
N ASN A 106 36.13 24.55 -33.70
CA ASN A 106 36.55 24.60 -35.10
C ASN A 106 36.68 26.05 -35.60
N LEU A 107 35.72 26.92 -35.29
CA LEU A 107 35.78 28.35 -35.65
C LEU A 107 36.99 29.05 -35.00
N ALA A 108 37.25 28.80 -33.72
CA ALA A 108 38.42 29.35 -33.04
C ALA A 108 39.74 28.94 -33.71
N ILE A 109 39.82 27.70 -34.23
CA ILE A 109 40.98 27.22 -35.00
C ILE A 109 41.09 27.93 -36.37
N TYR A 110 39.97 28.29 -36.98
CA TYR A 110 39.98 29.05 -38.24
C TYR A 110 40.43 30.49 -38.04
N ASP A 111 39.97 31.15 -36.98
CA ASP A 111 40.36 32.52 -36.68
C ASP A 111 41.86 32.63 -36.35
N THR A 112 42.43 31.69 -35.58
CA THR A 112 43.87 31.67 -35.30
C THR A 112 44.73 31.39 -36.53
N LYS A 113 44.32 30.45 -37.40
CA LYS A 113 45.05 30.17 -38.66
C LYS A 113 45.01 31.34 -39.66
N LYS A 114 43.95 32.15 -39.61
CA LYS A 114 43.80 33.33 -40.45
C LYS A 114 44.70 34.46 -39.99
N GLU A 115 44.78 34.70 -38.68
CA GLU A 115 45.73 35.65 -38.09
C GLU A 115 47.19 35.26 -38.38
N GLU A 116 47.54 33.98 -38.25
CA GLU A 116 48.87 33.46 -38.60
C GLU A 116 49.21 33.63 -40.10
N SER A 117 48.21 33.51 -41.00
CA SER A 117 48.43 33.71 -42.44
C SER A 117 48.56 35.18 -42.84
N ASP A 118 47.83 36.08 -42.18
CA ASP A 118 47.88 37.52 -42.44
C ASP A 118 49.18 38.17 -41.88
N ASP A 119 49.79 37.60 -40.83
CA ASP A 119 51.09 38.02 -40.31
C ASP A 119 52.29 37.53 -41.16
N ILE A 120 52.13 36.48 -41.96
CA ILE A 120 53.16 35.99 -42.90
C ILE A 120 53.18 36.82 -44.20
N LEU A 121 52.11 37.56 -44.50
CA LEU A 121 51.94 38.35 -45.73
C LEU A 121 52.27 39.86 -45.58
N LYS A 122 52.78 40.30 -44.41
CA LYS A 122 53.30 41.66 -44.17
C LYS A 122 54.82 41.68 -44.12
#